data_AF-A0A971UC66-F1
#
_entry.id   AF-A0A971UC66-F1
#
_cell.length_a   1.000
_cell.length_b   1.000
_cell.length_c   1.000
_cell.angle_alpha   90.00
_cell.angle_beta   90.00
_cell.angle_gamma   90.00
#
_symmetry.space_group_name_H-M   'P 1'
#
loop_
_entity.id
_entity.type
_entity.pdbx_description
1 polymer ?
#
loop_
_entity_poly.entity_id
_entity_poly.type
_entity_poly.pdbx_seq_one_letter_code
_entity_poly.pdbx_strand_id
1 'polypeptide(L)'
;MEKQSLSYIENQPALSRREFITIGGIVVAFLALPVVWIRTIVASNNDYIRARTKGLYQDDARAAVRVSHANKSVARYYREFGGEPLGHLSHELLHTSYINRTKGLVS
;
A
#
# COMPACT_ATOMS: atom_id res chain seq x y z
N MET A 1 57.35 -9.74 -52.86
CA MET A 1 56.16 -9.67 -51.99
C MET A 1 55.93 -8.20 -51.67
N GLU A 2 54.98 -7.59 -52.37
CA GLU A 2 54.67 -6.16 -52.31
C GLU A 2 54.04 -5.82 -50.94
N LYS A 3 54.69 -4.94 -50.16
CA LYS A 3 54.17 -4.47 -48.87
C LYS A 3 53.11 -3.41 -49.13
N GLN A 4 51.83 -3.78 -49.03
CA GLN A 4 50.76 -2.79 -48.92
C GLN A 4 50.92 -2.02 -47.61
N SER A 5 51.19 -0.72 -47.70
CA SER A 5 51.19 0.19 -46.57
C SER A 5 49.74 0.51 -46.18
N LEU A 6 49.27 -0.05 -45.08
CA LEU A 6 47.99 0.31 -44.47
C LEU A 6 48.00 1.81 -44.09
N SER A 7 47.36 2.65 -44.90
CA SER A 7 47.11 4.05 -44.55
C SER A 7 45.85 4.14 -43.69
N TYR A 8 46.03 4.38 -42.39
CA TYR A 8 44.92 4.64 -41.49
C TYR A 8 44.39 6.05 -41.73
N ILE A 9 43.13 6.16 -42.16
CA ILE A 9 42.41 7.43 -42.23
C ILE A 9 41.69 7.59 -40.90
N GLU A 10 42.22 8.44 -40.04
CA GLU A 10 41.58 8.78 -38.77
C GLU A 10 40.39 9.70 -39.06
N ASN A 11 39.19 9.12 -39.13
CA ASN A 11 37.97 9.90 -39.23
C ASN A 11 37.77 10.67 -37.93
N GLN A 12 37.80 12.01 -38.01
CA GLN A 12 37.53 12.86 -36.85
C GLN A 12 36.14 12.52 -36.30
N PRO A 13 36.00 12.33 -34.98
CA PRO A 13 34.71 11.98 -34.40
C PRO A 13 33.69 13.07 -34.73
N ALA A 14 32.55 12.67 -35.29
CA ALA A 14 31.50 13.59 -35.71
C ALA A 14 30.85 14.39 -34.56
N LEU A 15 31.20 14.06 -33.31
CA LEU A 15 30.62 14.61 -32.09
C LEU A 15 31.73 15.04 -31.13
N SER A 16 31.62 16.26 -30.61
CA SER A 16 32.51 16.76 -29.57
C SER A 16 32.23 16.06 -28.22
N ARG A 17 33.22 16.05 -27.33
CA ARG A 17 33.08 15.47 -25.98
C ARG A 17 31.91 16.07 -25.18
N ARG A 18 31.64 17.36 -25.36
CA ARG A 18 30.53 18.06 -24.69
C ARG A 18 29.18 17.62 -25.23
N GLU A 19 29.07 17.48 -26.55
CA GLU A 19 27.87 16.96 -27.21
C GLU A 19 27.62 15.51 -26.84
N PHE A 20 28.67 14.68 -26.76
CA PHE A 20 28.57 13.30 -26.30
C PHE A 20 28.03 13.18 -24.87
N ILE A 21 28.57 13.97 -23.92
CA ILE A 21 28.09 13.98 -22.53
C ILE A 21 26.63 14.45 -22.47
N THR A 22 26.27 15.48 -23.25
CA THR A 22 24.92 16.02 -23.30
C THR A 22 23.92 15.00 -23.83
N ILE A 23 24.23 14.36 -24.96
CA ILE A 23 23.37 13.33 -25.57
C ILE A 23 23.27 12.11 -24.65
N GLY A 24 24.38 11.66 -24.07
CA GLY A 24 24.39 10.54 -23.12
C GLY A 24 23.49 10.82 -21.91
N GLY A 25 23.56 12.02 -21.33
CA GLY A 25 22.70 12.43 -20.22
C GLY A 25 21.22 12.44 -20.60
N ILE A 26 20.89 12.93 -21.80
CA ILE A 26 19.51 12.95 -22.32
C ILE A 26 18.99 11.52 -22.51
N VAL A 27 19.78 10.62 -23.11
CA VAL A 27 19.38 9.21 -23.31
C VAL A 27 19.15 8.50 -21.98
N VAL A 28 20.03 8.69 -20.99
CA VAL A 28 19.85 8.11 -19.66
C VAL A 28 18.58 8.65 -18.99
N ALA A 29 18.29 9.94 -19.11
CA ALA A 29 17.06 10.52 -18.59
C ALA A 29 15.82 9.90 -19.26
N PHE A 30 15.83 9.79 -20.59
CA PHE A 30 14.74 9.17 -21.35
C PHE A 30 14.52 7.69 -21.01
N LEU A 31 15.59 6.93 -20.73
CA LEU A 31 15.48 5.54 -20.30
C LEU A 31 15.03 5.41 -18.84
N ALA A 32 15.32 6.38 -17.98
CA ALA A 32 14.91 6.37 -16.57
C ALA A 32 13.43 6.75 -16.37
N LEU A 33 12.88 7.65 -17.18
CA LEU A 33 11.46 8.07 -17.13
C LEU A 33 10.45 6.90 -17.19
N PRO A 34 10.54 5.93 -18.12
CA PRO A 34 9.60 4.82 -18.19
C PRO A 34 9.73 3.88 -16.99
N VAL A 35 10.91 3.75 -16.37
CA VAL A 35 11.07 2.95 -15.14
C VAL A 35 10.30 3.57 -13.99
N VAL A 36 10.35 4.89 -13.82
CA VAL A 36 9.56 5.60 -12.79
C VAL A 36 8.06 5.43 -13.04
N TRP A 37 7.62 5.54 -14.29
CA TRP A 37 6.21 5.36 -14.66
C TRP A 37 5.72 3.92 -14.45
N ILE A 38 6.52 2.90 -14.81
CA ILE A 38 6.19 1.49 -14.58
C ILE A 38 6.05 1.20 -13.08
N ARG A 39 6.92 1.77 -12.22
CA ARG A 39 6.78 1.63 -10.76
C ARG A 39 5.45 2.17 -10.23
N THR A 40 4.95 3.26 -10.82
CA THR A 40 3.64 3.82 -10.43
C THR A 40 2.46 2.94 -10.87
N ILE A 41 2.57 2.22 -11.98
CA ILE A 41 1.51 1.30 -12.46
C ILE A 41 1.49 0.00 -11.66
N VAL A 42 2.66 -0.51 -11.29
CA VAL A 42 2.80 -1.77 -10.55
C VAL A 42 2.58 -1.59 -9.04
N ALA A 43 2.68 -0.36 -8.52
CA ALA A 43 2.33 -0.07 -7.13
C ALA A 43 0.87 -0.43 -6.85
N SER A 44 0.62 -1.25 -5.83
CA SER A 44 -0.76 -1.61 -5.48
C SER A 44 -1.51 -0.39 -4.97
N ASN A 45 -2.65 -0.10 -5.61
CA ASN A 45 -3.51 1.06 -5.34
C ASN A 45 -4.25 0.95 -3.98
N ASN A 46 -3.61 0.46 -2.92
CA ASN A 46 -4.16 0.43 -1.55
C ASN A 46 -4.14 1.81 -0.86
N ASP A 47 -3.84 2.88 -1.60
CA ASP A 47 -3.77 4.24 -1.07
C ASP A 47 -5.12 4.73 -0.54
N TYR A 48 -6.23 4.35 -1.18
CA TYR A 48 -7.57 4.65 -0.66
C TYR A 48 -7.87 3.91 0.66
N ILE A 49 -7.40 2.67 0.81
CA ILE A 49 -7.51 1.90 2.06
C ILE A 49 -6.69 2.60 3.14
N ARG A 50 -5.44 2.98 2.84
CA ARG A 50 -4.57 3.72 3.75
C ARG A 50 -5.18 5.05 4.17
N ALA A 51 -5.74 5.80 3.22
CA ALA A 51 -6.39 7.08 3.48
C ALA A 51 -7.63 6.90 4.38
N ARG A 52 -8.48 5.91 4.11
CA ARG A 52 -9.65 5.59 4.94
C ARG A 52 -9.25 5.20 6.37
N THR A 53 -8.27 4.31 6.49
CA THR A 53 -7.74 3.87 7.79
C THR A 53 -7.17 5.04 8.57
N LYS A 54 -6.42 5.93 7.92
CA LYS A 54 -5.87 7.14 8.54
C LYS A 54 -6.98 8.07 9.04
N GLY A 55 -8.03 8.30 8.25
CA GLY A 55 -9.19 9.09 8.66
C GLY A 55 -9.88 8.51 9.89
N LEU A 56 -10.15 7.20 9.89
CA LEU A 56 -10.80 6.51 11.01
C LEU A 56 -10.00 6.66 12.32
N TYR A 57 -8.67 6.54 12.26
CA TYR A 57 -7.82 6.73 13.44
C TYR A 57 -7.76 8.20 13.91
N GLN A 58 -7.86 9.17 12.99
CA GLN A 58 -7.94 10.58 13.37
C GLN A 58 -9.25 10.88 14.09
N ASP A 59 -10.37 10.30 13.63
CA ASP A 59 -11.67 10.46 14.28
C ASP A 59 -11.69 9.81 15.67
N ASP A 60 -11.13 8.60 15.81
CA ASP A 60 -10.97 7.94 17.11
C ASP A 60 -10.12 8.77 18.09
N ALA A 61 -9.03 9.35 17.63
CA ALA A 61 -8.16 10.20 18.45
C ALA A 61 -8.86 11.48 18.94
N ARG A 62 -9.85 11.98 18.19
CA ARG A 62 -10.64 13.17 18.54
C ARG A 62 -11.85 12.86 19.42
N ALA A 63 -12.23 11.59 19.55
CA ALA A 63 -13.39 11.20 20.35
C ALA A 63 -13.17 11.49 21.85
N ALA A 64 -14.18 12.09 22.50
CA ALA A 64 -14.13 12.39 23.94
C ALA A 64 -14.09 11.13 24.82
N VAL A 65 -14.68 10.02 24.35
CA VAL A 65 -14.64 8.71 24.99
C VAL A 65 -14.05 7.72 23.98
N ARG A 66 -12.90 7.14 24.32
CA ARG A 66 -12.13 6.25 23.42
C ARG A 66 -12.14 4.78 23.81
N VAL A 67 -12.74 4.45 24.97
CA VAL A 67 -12.79 3.08 25.49
C VAL A 67 -14.23 2.66 25.74
N SER A 68 -14.59 1.45 25.30
CA SER A 68 -15.98 0.99 25.29
C SER A 68 -16.62 0.93 26.69
N HIS A 69 -15.85 0.55 27.72
CA HIS A 69 -16.34 0.44 29.09
C HIS A 69 -16.64 1.81 29.75
N ALA A 70 -16.10 2.91 29.22
CA ALA A 70 -16.40 4.26 29.69
C ALA A 70 -17.66 4.86 29.03
N ASN A 71 -18.32 4.14 28.11
CA ASN A 71 -19.53 4.61 27.47
C ASN A 71 -20.72 4.60 28.46
N LYS A 72 -21.23 5.80 28.78
CA LYS A 72 -22.33 6.01 29.75
C LYS A 72 -23.61 5.25 29.38
N SER A 73 -23.93 5.15 28.09
CA SER A 73 -25.13 4.44 27.63
C SER A 73 -25.01 2.93 27.83
N VAL A 74 -23.82 2.38 27.59
CA VAL A 74 -23.54 0.94 27.82
C VAL A 74 -23.53 0.63 29.31
N ALA A 75 -22.89 1.48 30.13
CA ALA A 75 -22.90 1.33 31.58
C ALA A 75 -24.33 1.38 32.15
N ARG A 76 -25.18 2.27 31.61
CA ARG A 76 -26.60 2.35 31.99
C ARG A 76 -27.37 1.09 31.60
N TYR A 77 -27.18 0.60 30.38
CA TYR A 77 -27.79 -0.64 29.92
C TYR A 77 -27.51 -1.81 30.86
N TYR A 78 -26.24 -2.03 31.24
CA TYR A 78 -25.90 -3.12 32.17
C TYR A 78 -26.49 -2.90 33.57
N ARG A 79 -26.49 -1.66 34.08
CA ARG A 79 -27.06 -1.35 35.40
C ARG A 79 -28.57 -1.56 35.48
N GLU A 80 -29.30 -1.16 34.44
CA GLU A 80 -30.77 -1.13 34.46
C GLU A 80 -31.42 -2.38 33.88
N PHE A 81 -30.70 -3.15 33.05
CA PHE A 81 -31.28 -4.28 32.32
C PHE A 81 -30.30 -5.44 32.13
N GLY A 82 -29.14 -5.19 31.51
CA GLY A 82 -28.22 -6.23 31.05
C GLY A 82 -27.53 -7.02 32.16
N GLY A 83 -27.57 -6.55 33.41
CA GLY A 83 -26.92 -7.15 34.55
C GLY A 83 -25.40 -7.12 34.40
N GLU A 84 -24.78 -8.30 34.31
CA GLU A 84 -23.34 -8.45 34.18
C GLU A 84 -22.94 -8.92 32.76
N PRO A 85 -21.79 -8.45 32.25
CA PRO A 85 -21.18 -9.04 31.06
C PRO A 85 -20.99 -10.56 31.26
N LEU A 86 -21.20 -11.34 30.20
CA LEU A 86 -21.13 -12.81 30.24
C LEU A 86 -22.19 -13.48 31.13
N GLY A 87 -23.15 -12.73 31.69
CA GLY A 87 -24.30 -13.31 32.40
C GLY A 87 -25.28 -14.02 31.45
N HIS A 88 -26.24 -14.76 32.03
CA HIS A 88 -27.23 -15.53 31.25
C HIS A 88 -27.95 -14.69 30.20
N LEU A 89 -28.49 -13.52 30.59
CA LEU A 89 -29.18 -12.61 29.67
C LEU A 89 -28.26 -12.09 28.55
N SER A 90 -26.99 -11.81 28.87
CA SER A 90 -25.99 -11.44 27.86
C SER A 90 -25.71 -12.59 26.89
N HIS A 91 -25.64 -13.84 27.38
CA HIS A 91 -25.42 -15.02 26.54
C HIS A 91 -26.60 -15.28 25.60
N GLU A 92 -27.83 -15.08 26.08
CA GLU A 92 -29.06 -15.26 25.30
C GLU A 92 -29.22 -14.19 24.21
N LEU A 93 -28.92 -12.92 24.53
CA LEU A 93 -29.19 -11.80 23.61
C LEU A 93 -27.99 -11.40 22.74
N LEU A 94 -26.77 -11.46 23.29
CA LEU A 94 -25.58 -10.84 22.68
C LEU A 94 -24.54 -11.85 22.20
N HIS A 95 -24.67 -13.13 22.56
CA HIS A 95 -23.74 -14.18 22.15
C HIS A 95 -24.38 -15.10 21.10
N THR A 96 -23.53 -15.80 20.35
CA THR A 96 -23.96 -16.72 19.30
C THR A 96 -23.02 -17.92 19.23
N SER A 97 -23.45 -18.96 18.53
CA SER A 97 -22.73 -20.22 18.40
C SER A 97 -22.39 -20.50 16.94
N TYR A 98 -21.25 -21.15 16.72
CA TYR A 98 -20.83 -21.56 15.38
C TYR A 98 -21.51 -22.86 14.95
N ILE A 99 -21.78 -22.98 13.65
CA ILE A 99 -22.27 -24.21 13.02
C ILE A 99 -21.18 -24.72 12.08
N ASN A 100 -20.82 -26.01 12.21
CA ASN A 100 -19.85 -26.63 11.32
C ASN A 100 -20.42 -26.75 9.89
N ARG A 101 -19.76 -26.12 8.91
CA ARG A 101 -20.15 -26.10 7.49
C ARG A 101 -19.16 -26.81 6.57
N THR A 102 -18.24 -27.61 7.11
CA THR A 102 -17.15 -28.24 6.33
C THR A 102 -17.66 -29.23 5.27
N LYS A 103 -18.88 -29.75 5.41
CA LYS A 103 -19.51 -30.64 4.42
C LYS A 103 -19.59 -30.07 3.00
N GLY A 104 -19.58 -28.73 2.83
CA GLY A 104 -19.59 -28.08 1.51
C GLY A 104 -18.22 -27.65 0.98
N LEU A 105 -17.15 -27.82 1.76
CA LEU A 105 -15.77 -27.50 1.36
C LEU A 105 -15.01 -28.74 0.86
N VAL A 106 -15.57 -29.93 1.08
CA VAL A 106 -15.06 -31.21 0.57
C VAL A 106 -16.06 -31.70 -0.49
N SER A 107 -16.01 -31.10 -1.68
CA SER A 107 -16.71 -31.56 -2.89
C SER A 107 -15.76 -31.53 -4.07
#